data_AF-A0A5P9XT37-F1
#
_entry.id   AF-A0A5P9XT37-F1
#
_cell.length_a   1.000
_cell.length_b   1.000
_cell.length_c   1.000
_cell.angle_alpha   90.00
_cell.angle_beta   90.00
_cell.angle_gamma   90.00
#
_symmetry.space_group_name_H-M   'P 1'
#
loop_
_entity.id
_entity.type
_entity.pdbx_description
1 polymer ?
#
loop_
_entity_poly.entity_id
_entity_poly.type
_entity_poly.pdbx_seq_one_letter_code
_entity_poly.pdbx_strand_id
1 'polypeptide(L)'
;MKSIPITDVSSLKNELNKYKMGKKLEIPRFNQLARMAYMGRLVMTPLDPEDPACKSFLVHVQEPLGMAAHFIELDEDLQDTILILDSEQSMAMAGIMQAGVEERVRWHEALNERDFYFSAFYRPKDRETREENA
;
A
#
# COMPACT_ATOMS: atom_id res chain seq x y z
N MET A 1 -19.96 -9.90 21.35
CA MET A 1 -20.62 -8.65 20.88
C MET A 1 -21.92 -8.45 21.63
N LYS A 2 -22.27 -7.23 22.02
CA LYS A 2 -23.59 -6.94 22.59
C LYS A 2 -24.63 -6.95 21.45
N SER A 3 -25.71 -7.71 21.62
CA SER A 3 -26.82 -7.76 20.67
C SER A 3 -27.51 -6.39 20.62
N ILE A 4 -27.47 -5.72 19.46
CA ILE A 4 -28.24 -4.49 19.24
C ILE A 4 -29.60 -4.93 18.70
N PRO A 5 -30.70 -4.74 19.44
CA PRO A 5 -32.03 -5.05 18.93
C PRO A 5 -32.33 -4.13 17.73
N ILE A 6 -32.61 -4.73 16.57
CA ILE A 6 -32.84 -4.04 15.28
C ILE A 6 -33.97 -2.99 15.36
N THR A 7 -34.85 -3.11 16.36
CA THR A 7 -35.94 -2.17 16.65
C THR A 7 -35.48 -0.80 17.14
N ASP A 8 -34.25 -0.65 17.62
CA ASP A 8 -33.70 0.65 18.06
C ASP A 8 -32.91 1.34 16.93
N VAL A 9 -33.68 2.02 16.06
CA VAL A 9 -33.16 2.78 14.91
C VAL A 9 -32.17 3.87 15.34
N SER A 10 -32.35 4.47 16.52
CA SER A 10 -31.47 5.54 17.02
C SER A 10 -30.09 5.01 17.39
N SER A 11 -30.03 3.89 18.10
CA SER A 11 -28.75 3.23 18.42
C SER A 11 -28.03 2.72 17.17
N LEU A 12 -28.76 2.18 16.19
CA LEU A 12 -28.22 1.79 14.90
C LEU A 12 -27.58 2.97 14.15
N LYS A 13 -28.28 4.11 14.07
CA LYS A 13 -27.75 5.34 13.44
C LYS A 13 -26.48 5.82 14.14
N ASN A 14 -26.43 5.79 15.46
CA ASN A 14 -25.26 6.21 16.21
C ASN A 14 -24.05 5.30 15.96
N GLU A 15 -24.25 3.98 15.91
CA GLU A 15 -23.17 3.05 15.55
C GLU A 15 -22.70 3.26 14.11
N LEU A 16 -23.62 3.39 13.14
CA LEU A 16 -23.27 3.69 11.75
C LEU A 16 -22.47 5.00 11.63
N ASN A 17 -22.84 6.04 12.36
CA ASN A 17 -22.11 7.31 12.39
C ASN A 17 -20.70 7.15 12.95
N LYS A 18 -20.48 6.29 13.95
CA LYS A 18 -19.14 5.97 14.44
C LYS A 18 -18.31 5.28 13.36
N TYR A 19 -18.88 4.31 12.66
CA TYR A 19 -18.19 3.66 11.54
C TYR A 19 -17.87 4.63 10.40
N LYS A 20 -18.76 5.58 10.11
CA LYS A 20 -18.54 6.66 9.12
C LYS A 20 -17.39 7.59 9.44
N MET A 21 -16.97 7.67 10.71
CA MET A 21 -15.80 8.45 11.14
C MET A 21 -14.49 7.68 10.99
N GLY A 22 -14.55 6.36 10.77
CA GLY A 22 -13.39 5.49 10.68
C GLY A 22 -12.63 5.36 12.00
N LYS A 23 -11.46 4.72 11.92
CA LYS A 23 -10.59 4.45 13.06
C LYS A 23 -9.17 4.94 12.78
N LYS A 24 -8.60 5.67 13.72
CA LYS A 24 -7.16 5.96 13.76
C LYS A 24 -6.38 4.70 14.10
N LEU A 25 -5.40 4.38 13.28
CA LEU A 25 -4.43 3.32 13.54
C LEU A 25 -3.32 3.81 14.47
N GLU A 26 -2.82 2.88 15.27
CA GLU A 26 -1.57 3.06 16.02
C GLU A 26 -0.37 3.20 15.07
N ILE A 27 0.66 3.90 15.53
CA ILE A 27 1.85 4.25 14.73
C ILE A 27 2.47 3.04 14.01
N PRO A 28 2.72 1.88 14.67
CA PRO A 28 3.33 0.74 13.98
C PRO A 28 2.48 0.23 12.82
N ARG A 29 1.16 0.14 13.04
CA ARG A 29 0.19 -0.35 12.06
C ARG A 29 0.02 0.63 10.90
N PHE A 30 -0.03 1.93 11.21
CA PHE A 30 -0.03 2.97 10.18
C PHE A 30 1.23 2.90 9.30
N ASN A 31 2.42 2.76 9.90
CA ASN A 31 3.67 2.68 9.15
C ASN A 31 3.76 1.44 8.27
N GLN A 32 3.26 0.29 8.73
CA GLN A 32 3.22 -0.91 7.90
C GLN A 32 2.29 -0.72 6.71
N LEU A 33 1.08 -0.18 6.95
CA LEU A 33 0.12 0.14 5.90
C LEU A 33 0.68 1.15 4.90
N ALA A 34 1.39 2.17 5.39
CA ALA A 34 2.08 3.18 4.59
C ALA A 34 3.13 2.57 3.65
N ARG A 35 3.93 1.59 4.11
CA ARG A 35 4.88 0.88 3.23
C ARG A 35 4.15 0.13 2.12
N MET A 36 3.04 -0.54 2.44
CA MET A 36 2.22 -1.24 1.44
C MET A 36 1.63 -0.28 0.41
N ALA A 37 1.09 0.86 0.87
CA ALA A 37 0.59 1.93 0.01
C ALA A 37 1.68 2.48 -0.89
N TYR A 38 2.84 2.77 -0.30
CA TYR A 38 3.99 3.25 -1.01
C TYR A 38 4.44 2.26 -2.09
N MET A 39 4.32 0.94 -1.89
CA MET A 39 4.62 -0.08 -2.89
C MET A 39 3.49 -0.32 -3.92
N GLY A 40 2.37 0.39 -3.82
CA GLY A 40 1.22 0.21 -4.72
C GLY A 40 0.40 -1.05 -4.42
N ARG A 41 0.49 -1.59 -3.20
CA ARG A 41 -0.24 -2.78 -2.75
C ARG A 41 -1.40 -2.44 -1.81
N LEU A 42 -1.94 -1.23 -1.95
CA LEU A 42 -3.06 -0.76 -1.16
C LEU A 42 -4.19 -0.35 -2.10
N VAL A 43 -5.40 -0.82 -1.81
CA VAL A 43 -6.62 -0.35 -2.46
C VAL A 43 -7.38 0.52 -1.48
N MET A 44 -7.68 1.75 -1.90
CA MET A 44 -8.47 2.70 -1.12
C MET A 44 -9.74 3.07 -1.90
N THR A 45 -10.88 3.08 -1.21
CA THR A 45 -12.17 3.47 -1.78
C THR A 45 -12.92 4.33 -0.76
N PRO A 46 -13.60 5.42 -1.16
CA PRO A 46 -14.45 6.18 -0.25
C PRO A 46 -15.45 5.24 0.43
N LEU A 47 -15.62 5.38 1.76
CA LEU A 47 -16.54 4.53 2.51
C LEU A 47 -18.00 4.74 2.08
N ASP A 48 -18.37 5.99 1.84
CA ASP A 48 -19.69 6.37 1.34
C ASP A 48 -19.51 7.35 0.19
N PRO A 49 -19.50 6.88 -1.08
CA PRO A 49 -19.27 7.73 -2.24
C PRO A 49 -20.45 8.67 -2.54
N GLU A 50 -21.63 8.41 -1.98
CA GLU A 50 -22.82 9.24 -2.16
C GLU A 50 -22.90 10.39 -1.14
N ASP A 51 -22.09 10.33 -0.08
CA ASP A 51 -22.03 11.30 1.01
C ASP A 51 -20.72 12.12 0.97
N PRO A 52 -20.72 13.35 0.41
CA PRO A 52 -19.52 14.19 0.34
C PRO A 52 -18.95 14.58 1.70
N ALA A 53 -19.72 14.45 2.79
CA ALA A 53 -19.24 14.72 4.13
C ALA A 53 -18.49 13.51 4.73
N CYS A 54 -18.71 12.30 4.20
CA CYS A 54 -17.96 11.12 4.59
C CYS A 54 -16.55 11.17 3.99
N LYS A 55 -15.56 11.39 4.87
CA LYS A 55 -14.15 11.46 4.48
C LYS A 55 -13.36 10.22 4.89
N SER A 56 -14.05 9.18 5.34
CA SER A 56 -13.44 7.90 5.68
C SER A 56 -13.29 7.03 4.45
N PHE A 57 -12.29 6.16 4.48
CA PHE A 57 -11.98 5.27 3.37
C PHE A 57 -11.96 3.82 3.83
N LEU A 58 -12.51 2.96 2.99
CA LEU A 58 -12.26 1.53 3.01
C LEU A 58 -10.87 1.29 2.44
N VAL A 59 -10.08 0.54 3.19
CA VAL A 59 -8.69 0.24 2.86
C VAL A 59 -8.47 -1.25 2.93
N HIS A 60 -7.94 -1.80 1.85
CA HIS A 60 -7.59 -3.21 1.73
C HIS A 60 -6.12 -3.34 1.31
N VAL A 61 -5.39 -4.21 2.01
CA VAL A 61 -4.00 -4.53 1.71
C VAL A 61 -3.97 -5.72 0.76
N GLN A 62 -3.30 -5.55 -0.36
CA GLN A 62 -3.02 -6.67 -1.26
C GLN A 62 -1.82 -7.42 -0.74
N GLU A 63 -2.01 -8.72 -0.49
CA GLU A 63 -0.94 -9.58 -0.04
C GLU A 63 0.22 -9.63 -1.08
N PRO A 64 1.47 -9.56 -0.62
CA PRO A 64 2.64 -9.88 -1.42
C PRO A 64 2.57 -11.34 -1.87
N LEU A 65 2.74 -11.57 -3.17
CA LEU A 65 2.80 -12.91 -3.74
C LEU A 65 4.15 -13.14 -4.44
N GLY A 66 4.56 -14.41 -4.50
CA GLY A 66 5.79 -14.84 -5.18
C GLY A 66 7.04 -14.16 -4.61
N MET A 67 7.88 -13.63 -5.49
CA MET A 67 9.16 -13.01 -5.10
C MET A 67 9.00 -11.87 -4.09
N ALA A 68 7.91 -11.10 -4.17
CA ALA A 68 7.67 -9.98 -3.24
C ALA A 68 7.44 -10.45 -1.79
N ALA A 69 6.86 -11.63 -1.60
CA ALA A 69 6.60 -12.20 -0.28
C ALA A 69 7.88 -12.58 0.47
N HIS A 70 9.00 -12.77 -0.25
CA HIS A 70 10.30 -13.03 0.37
C HIS A 70 10.96 -11.77 0.95
N PHE A 71 10.49 -10.57 0.58
CA PHE A 71 11.09 -9.31 0.99
C PHE A 71 10.16 -8.43 1.83
N ILE A 72 8.86 -8.75 1.87
CA ILE A 72 7.84 -7.95 2.56
C ILE A 72 7.23 -8.81 3.66
N GLU A 73 7.55 -8.48 4.90
CA GLU A 73 6.92 -9.05 6.09
C GLU A 73 5.69 -8.22 6.47
N LEU A 74 4.53 -8.88 6.48
CA LEU A 74 3.26 -8.32 6.93
C LEU A 74 2.86 -8.95 8.26
N ASP A 75 2.22 -8.13 9.09
CA ASP A 75 1.59 -8.58 10.32
C ASP A 75 0.32 -9.35 9.95
N GLU A 76 0.08 -10.50 10.58
CA GLU A 76 -1.10 -11.34 10.33
C GLU A 76 -2.40 -10.52 10.48
N ASP A 77 -2.42 -9.57 11.43
CA ASP A 77 -3.57 -8.69 11.67
C ASP A 77 -3.88 -7.72 10.51
N LEU A 78 -2.98 -7.59 9.53
CA LEU A 78 -3.11 -6.70 8.37
C LEU A 78 -3.57 -7.42 7.10
N GLN A 79 -3.36 -8.73 7.01
CA GLN A 79 -3.51 -9.52 5.77
C GLN A 79 -4.98 -9.77 5.40
N ASP A 80 -5.86 -9.96 6.39
CA ASP A 80 -7.26 -10.36 6.16
C ASP A 80 -8.31 -9.30 6.51
N THR A 81 -7.91 -8.03 6.68
CA THR A 81 -8.81 -6.99 7.22
C THR A 81 -9.08 -5.87 6.23
N ILE A 82 -10.37 -5.61 5.96
CA ILE A 82 -10.83 -4.32 5.43
C ILE A 82 -10.82 -3.32 6.58
N LEU A 83 -9.97 -2.31 6.47
CA LEU A 83 -9.84 -1.24 7.45
C LEU A 83 -10.73 -0.06 7.04
N ILE A 84 -11.39 0.56 8.02
CA ILE A 84 -12.05 1.85 7.82
C ILE A 84 -11.16 2.91 8.46
N LEU A 85 -10.45 3.69 7.65
CA LEU A 85 -9.59 4.74 8.14
C LEU A 85 -10.37 6.04 8.34
N ASP A 86 -9.98 6.81 9.36
CA ASP A 86 -10.49 8.17 9.53
C ASP A 86 -9.96 9.09 8.43
N SER A 87 -10.55 10.28 8.33
CA SER A 87 -10.23 11.23 7.27
C SER A 87 -8.78 11.70 7.24
N GLU A 88 -8.15 11.90 8.39
CA GLU A 88 -6.79 12.44 8.46
C GLU A 88 -5.78 11.39 7.99
N GLN A 89 -5.85 10.17 8.55
CA GLN A 89 -4.96 9.10 8.16
C GLN A 89 -5.21 8.61 6.73
N SER A 90 -6.45 8.67 6.24
CA SER A 90 -6.75 8.36 4.84
C SER A 90 -6.08 9.32 3.88
N MET A 91 -6.13 10.63 4.15
CA MET A 91 -5.49 11.63 3.29
C MET A 91 -3.97 11.51 3.33
N ALA A 92 -3.40 11.25 4.50
CA ALA A 92 -1.96 10.98 4.62
C ALA A 92 -1.56 9.74 3.81
N MET A 93 -2.35 8.68 3.86
CA MET A 93 -2.12 7.45 3.10
C MET A 93 -2.18 7.68 1.59
N ALA A 94 -3.15 8.48 1.11
CA ALA A 94 -3.25 8.85 -0.29
C ALA A 94 -2.00 9.62 -0.78
N GLY A 95 -1.47 10.54 0.03
CA GLY A 95 -0.23 11.25 -0.28
C GLY A 95 1.00 10.33 -0.35
N ILE A 96 1.10 9.35 0.56
CA ILE A 96 2.17 8.35 0.56
C ILE A 96 2.07 7.44 -0.68
N MET A 97 0.86 7.03 -1.04
CA MET A 97 0.60 6.25 -2.25
C MET A 97 1.01 7.01 -3.50
N GLN A 98 0.65 8.30 -3.59
CA GLN A 98 1.06 9.16 -4.71
C GLN A 98 2.59 9.25 -4.82
N ALA A 99 3.29 9.53 -3.71
CA ALA A 99 4.75 9.61 -3.69
C ALA A 99 5.40 8.29 -4.17
N GLY A 100 4.87 7.15 -3.74
CA GLY A 100 5.34 5.83 -4.18
C GLY A 100 5.12 5.58 -5.68
N VAL A 101 3.98 6.01 -6.22
CA VAL A 101 3.69 5.93 -7.67
C VAL A 101 4.70 6.79 -8.44
N GLU A 102 4.88 8.04 -8.05
CA GLU A 102 5.81 8.98 -8.71
C GLU A 102 7.24 8.42 -8.72
N GLU A 103 7.69 7.83 -7.63
CA GLU A 103 9.03 7.24 -7.56
C GLU A 103 9.18 5.99 -8.43
N ARG A 104 8.17 5.11 -8.46
CA ARG A 104 8.18 3.96 -9.36
C ARG A 104 8.17 4.35 -10.83
N VAL A 105 7.46 5.43 -11.19
CA VAL A 105 7.49 5.98 -12.56
C VAL A 105 8.90 6.41 -12.92
N ARG A 106 9.57 7.20 -12.06
CA ARG A 106 10.98 7.58 -12.29
C ARG A 106 11.91 6.37 -12.43
N TRP A 107 11.72 5.37 -11.58
CA TRP A 107 12.53 4.15 -11.65
C TRP A 107 12.29 3.38 -12.95
N HIS A 108 11.02 3.27 -13.37
CA HIS A 108 10.65 2.63 -14.63
C HIS A 108 11.24 3.34 -15.85
N GLU A 109 11.23 4.68 -15.87
CA GLU A 109 11.89 5.47 -16.91
C GLU A 109 13.39 5.17 -16.98
N ALA A 110 14.08 5.14 -15.83
CA ALA A 110 15.50 4.79 -15.77
C ALA A 110 15.78 3.34 -16.20
N LEU A 111 14.87 2.40 -15.93
CA LEU A 111 15.01 1.01 -16.38
C LEU A 111 14.88 0.89 -17.90
N ASN A 112 14.01 1.68 -18.54
CA ASN A 112 13.86 1.67 -20.00
C ASN A 112 15.14 2.07 -20.73
N GLU A 113 15.95 2.93 -20.11
CA GLU A 113 17.24 3.36 -20.66
C GLU A 113 18.36 2.35 -20.42
N ARG A 114 18.14 1.35 -19.57
CA ARG A 114 19.17 0.40 -19.15
C ARG A 114 19.27 -0.79 -20.11
N ASP A 115 20.46 -1.00 -20.68
CA ASP A 115 20.75 -2.20 -21.47
C ASP A 115 21.17 -3.37 -20.57
N PHE A 116 20.17 -4.16 -20.15
CA PHE A 116 20.40 -5.36 -19.35
C PHE A 116 21.20 -6.43 -20.10
N TYR A 117 20.97 -6.58 -21.40
CA TYR A 117 21.60 -7.63 -22.20
C TYR A 117 23.11 -7.40 -22.32
N PHE A 118 23.51 -6.18 -22.68
CA PHE A 118 24.92 -5.82 -22.75
C PHE A 118 25.59 -5.96 -21.38
N SER A 119 24.94 -5.50 -20.30
CA SER A 119 25.51 -5.61 -18.96
C SER A 119 25.71 -7.05 -18.48
N ALA A 120 24.84 -7.98 -18.89
CA ALA A 120 24.88 -9.37 -18.46
C ALA A 120 25.80 -10.23 -19.34
N PHE A 121 25.88 -9.93 -20.64
CA PHE A 121 26.48 -10.83 -21.63
C PHE A 121 27.65 -10.22 -22.42
N TYR A 122 27.84 -8.91 -22.39
CA TYR A 122 28.98 -8.28 -23.05
C TYR A 122 30.12 -8.03 -22.06
N ARG A 123 31.20 -8.81 -22.17
CA ARG A 123 32.47 -8.52 -21.52
C ARG A 123 33.35 -7.74 -22.51
N PRO A 124 33.81 -6.51 -22.17
CA PRO A 124 34.76 -5.80 -23.03
C PRO A 124 36.03 -6.65 -23.22
N LYS A 125 36.50 -6.74 -24.47
CA LYS A 125 37.64 -7.57 -24.90
C LYS A 125 38.97 -7.28 -24.18
N ASP A 126 39.06 -6.20 -23.39
CA ASP A 126 40.29 -5.79 -22.73
C ASP A 126 40.66 -6.61 -21.48
N ARG A 127 39.81 -7.57 -21.06
CA ARG A 127 40.11 -8.48 -19.95
C ARG A 127 40.79 -9.78 -20.36
N GLU A 128 40.57 -10.27 -21.59
CA GLU A 128 41.20 -11.51 -22.06
C GLU A 128 42.68 -11.29 -22.47
N THR A 129 43.03 -10.11 -22.99
CA THR A 129 44.42 -9.81 -23.38
C THR A 129 45.39 -9.62 -22.21
N ARG A 130 44.89 -9.49 -20.97
CA ARG A 130 45.70 -9.39 -19.74
C ARG A 130 45.92 -10.72 -19.03
N GLU A 131 45.09 -11.73 -19.27
CA GLU A 131 45.24 -13.06 -18.66
C GLU A 131 46.03 -14.03 -19.54
N GLU A 132 46.15 -13.79 -20.86
CA GLU A 132 47.01 -14.58 -21.75
C GLU A 132 48.48 -14.12 -21.81
N ASN A 133 48.83 -13.00 -21.17
CA ASN A 133 50.20 -12.47 -21.11
C ASN A 133 50.77 -12.41 -19.67
N ALA A 134 50.24 -13.19 -18.74
CA ALA A 134 50.74 -13.32 -17.36
C ALA A 134 51.25 -14.74 -17.08
#